data_AF-A0A5P2DFL6-F1
#
_entry.id   AF-A0A5P2DFL6-F1
#
_cell.length_a   1.000
_cell.length_b   1.000
_cell.length_c   1.000
_cell.angle_alpha   90.00
_cell.angle_beta   90.00
_cell.angle_gamma   90.00
#
_symmetry.space_group_name_H-M   'P 1'
#
loop_
_entity.id
_entity.type
_entity.pdbx_description
1 polymer ?
#
loop_
_entity_poly.entity_id
_entity_poly.type
_entity_poly.pdbx_seq_one_letter_code
_entity_poly.pdbx_strand_id
1 'polypeptide(L)'
;MTALPIHRHEPERVPRNARGIADALTPEAGKEFYAELLAAQPDEAKGVLLRWWGRAMLETDPGRQRRVEAALGGTLATVAVQDMLDRRRAAGLPVE
;
A
#
# COMPACT_ATOMS: atom_id res chain seq x y z
N MET A 1 -3.55 37.48 3.51
CA MET A 1 -3.46 36.26 4.33
C MET A 1 -4.24 35.16 3.64
N THR A 2 -3.58 34.21 2.99
CA THR A 2 -4.23 33.02 2.41
C THR A 2 -4.21 31.91 3.46
N ALA A 3 -5.40 31.46 3.90
CA ALA A 3 -5.53 30.31 4.78
C ALA A 3 -5.17 29.05 3.99
N LEU A 4 -4.15 28.31 4.44
CA LEU A 4 -3.84 26.99 3.90
C LEU A 4 -4.92 25.99 4.36
N PRO A 5 -5.34 25.06 3.49
CA PRO A 5 -6.33 24.06 3.87
C PRO A 5 -5.82 23.21 5.03
N ILE A 6 -6.61 23.12 6.10
CA ILE A 6 -6.35 22.18 7.19
C ILE A 6 -6.62 20.78 6.64
N HIS A 7 -5.56 20.02 6.36
CA HIS A 7 -5.69 18.59 6.06
C HIS A 7 -6.13 17.88 7.34
N ARG A 8 -7.43 17.58 7.42
CA ARG A 8 -7.93 16.65 8.43
C ARG A 8 -7.31 15.30 8.13
N HIS A 9 -6.42 14.83 9.01
CA HIS A 9 -5.95 13.45 8.96
C HIS A 9 -7.15 12.56 9.24
N GLU A 10 -7.78 12.03 8.18
CA GLU A 10 -8.70 10.92 8.32
C GLU A 10 -7.94 9.75 8.96
N PRO A 11 -8.58 9.02 9.90
CA PRO A 11 -7.95 7.84 10.48
C PRO A 11 -7.56 6.88 9.36
N GLU A 12 -6.32 6.37 9.42
CA GLU A 12 -5.84 5.40 8.44
C GLU A 12 -6.79 4.20 8.41
N ARG A 13 -7.27 3.81 7.22
CA ARG A 13 -8.22 2.70 7.06
C ARG A 13 -7.73 1.40 7.70
N VAL A 14 -6.43 1.16 7.58
CA VAL A 14 -5.73 0.04 8.21
C VAL A 14 -4.76 0.61 9.25
N PRO A 15 -4.91 0.30 10.54
CA PRO A 15 -3.94 0.68 11.55
C PRO A 15 -2.56 0.07 11.25
N ARG A 16 -1.49 0.87 11.35
CA ARG A 16 -0.08 0.43 11.13
C ARG A 16 0.50 -0.36 12.31
N ASN A 17 -0.22 -1.37 12.79
CA ASN A 17 0.27 -2.34 13.75
C ASN A 17 -0.06 -3.75 13.26
N ALA A 18 0.67 -4.76 13.76
CA ALA A 18 0.54 -6.13 13.26
C ALA A 18 -0.91 -6.64 13.33
N ARG A 19 -1.62 -6.36 14.43
CA ARG A 19 -3.00 -6.80 14.58
C ARG A 19 -3.93 -6.15 13.55
N GLY A 20 -3.86 -4.83 13.39
CA GLY A 20 -4.68 -4.09 12.44
C GLY A 20 -4.42 -4.48 10.98
N ILE A 21 -3.15 -4.78 10.64
CA ILE A 21 -2.79 -5.30 9.31
C ILE A 21 -3.41 -6.69 9.10
N ALA A 22 -3.24 -7.62 10.04
CA ALA A 22 -3.77 -8.97 9.91
C ALA A 22 -5.30 -9.02 9.82
N ASP A 23 -6.00 -8.20 10.62
CA ASP A 23 -7.46 -8.13 10.63
C ASP A 23 -8.03 -7.54 9.32
N ALA A 24 -7.22 -6.78 8.57
CA ALA A 24 -7.59 -6.18 7.29
C ALA A 24 -7.33 -7.09 6.07
N LEU A 25 -6.62 -8.20 6.26
CA LEU A 25 -6.28 -9.17 5.21
C LEU A 25 -7.27 -10.35 5.20
N THR A 26 -7.27 -11.13 4.13
CA THR A 26 -7.93 -12.44 4.15
C THR A 26 -7.28 -13.37 5.19
N PRO A 27 -7.99 -14.38 5.72
CA PRO A 27 -7.42 -15.29 6.72
C PRO A 27 -6.12 -15.97 6.29
N GLU A 28 -5.99 -16.31 5.01
CA GLU A 28 -4.80 -16.93 4.43
C GLU A 28 -3.64 -15.93 4.38
N ALA A 29 -3.89 -14.73 3.86
CA ALA A 29 -2.90 -13.66 3.79
C ALA A 29 -2.45 -13.20 5.18
N GLY A 30 -3.36 -13.18 6.16
CA GLY A 30 -3.03 -12.90 7.56
C GLY A 30 -2.07 -13.93 8.16
N LYS A 31 -2.21 -15.22 7.83
CA LYS A 31 -1.28 -16.28 8.27
C LYS A 31 0.09 -16.11 7.64
N GLU A 32 0.16 -15.83 6.34
CA GLU A 32 1.41 -15.54 5.63
C GLU A 32 2.13 -14.33 6.22
N PHE A 33 1.38 -13.25 6.50
CA PHE A 33 1.91 -12.06 7.13
C PHE A 33 2.54 -12.37 8.50
N TYR A 34 1.84 -13.10 9.38
CA TYR A 34 2.41 -13.46 10.67
C TYR A 34 3.61 -14.38 10.54
N ALA A 35 3.59 -15.34 9.61
CA ALA A 35 4.71 -16.24 9.38
C ALA A 35 5.96 -15.45 8.95
N GLU A 36 5.81 -14.50 8.03
CA GLU A 36 6.94 -13.68 7.58
C GLU A 36 7.43 -12.71 8.67
N LEU A 37 6.52 -12.06 9.39
CA LEU A 37 6.88 -11.14 10.48
C LEU A 37 7.64 -11.85 11.62
N LEU A 38 7.25 -13.07 11.95
CA LEU A 38 7.91 -13.87 12.99
C LEU A 38 9.24 -14.48 12.54
N ALA A 39 9.45 -14.61 11.22
CA ALA A 39 10.71 -15.10 10.65
C ALA A 39 11.75 -13.99 10.42
N ALA A 40 11.31 -12.73 10.34
CA ALA A 40 12.16 -11.59 10.03
C ALA A 40 13.13 -11.22 11.17
N GLN A 41 14.32 -10.74 10.81
CA GLN A 41 15.22 -10.14 11.80
C GLN A 41 14.66 -8.79 12.30
N PRO A 42 15.09 -8.30 13.48
CA PRO A 42 14.57 -7.06 14.06
C PRO A 42 14.68 -5.83 13.14
N ASP A 43 15.73 -5.74 12.34
CA ASP A 43 15.97 -4.67 11.36
C ASP A 43 15.11 -4.81 10.09
N GLU A 44 14.69 -6.02 9.74
CA GLU A 44 13.82 -6.33 8.60
C GLU A 44 12.32 -6.17 8.93
N ALA A 45 11.95 -6.36 10.21
CA ALA A 45 10.55 -6.39 10.65
C ALA A 45 9.76 -5.14 10.24
N LYS A 46 10.40 -3.97 10.25
CA LYS A 46 9.77 -2.72 9.79
C LYS A 46 9.41 -2.77 8.30
N GLY A 47 10.28 -3.34 7.47
CA GLY A 47 10.03 -3.50 6.03
C GLY A 47 8.87 -4.45 5.76
N VAL A 48 8.81 -5.57 6.49
CA VAL A 48 7.69 -6.52 6.44
C VAL A 48 6.37 -5.82 6.80
N LEU A 49 6.33 -5.10 7.92
CA LEU A 49 5.14 -4.35 8.35
C LEU A 49 4.67 -3.35 7.28
N LEU A 50 5.58 -2.56 6.71
CA LEU A 50 5.21 -1.54 5.72
C LEU A 50 4.69 -2.15 4.41
N ARG A 51 5.31 -3.23 3.94
CA ARG A 51 4.88 -3.93 2.72
C ARG A 51 3.50 -4.56 2.90
N TRP A 52 3.29 -5.27 4.00
CA TRP A 52 1.99 -5.89 4.29
C TRP A 52 0.89 -4.87 4.60
N TRP A 53 1.25 -3.75 5.25
CA TRP A 53 0.32 -2.63 5.39
C TRP A 53 -0.10 -2.05 4.03
N GLY A 54 0.83 -1.89 3.10
CA GLY A 54 0.52 -1.46 1.73
C GLY A 54 -0.46 -2.41 1.03
N ARG A 55 -0.24 -3.73 1.17
CA ARG A 55 -1.17 -4.75 0.67
C ARG A 55 -2.56 -4.63 1.31
N ALA A 56 -2.64 -4.55 2.63
CA ALA A 56 -3.90 -4.40 3.36
C ALA A 56 -4.66 -3.12 2.96
N MET A 57 -3.95 -2.01 2.75
CA MET A 57 -4.54 -0.75 2.27
C MET A 57 -5.16 -0.87 0.87
N LEU A 58 -4.59 -1.70 0.00
CA LEU A 58 -5.12 -2.02 -1.33
C LEU A 58 -6.29 -3.00 -1.25
N GLU A 59 -6.21 -4.04 -0.41
CA GLU A 59 -7.30 -5.02 -0.25
C GLU A 59 -8.56 -4.39 0.34
N THR A 60 -8.40 -3.48 1.30
CA THR A 60 -9.51 -2.74 1.95
C THR A 60 -9.97 -1.50 1.18
N ASP A 61 -9.39 -1.22 0.02
CA ASP A 61 -9.74 -0.05 -0.76
C ASP A 61 -11.16 -0.17 -1.36
N PRO A 62 -12.13 0.68 -0.95
CA PRO A 62 -13.51 0.60 -1.44
C PRO A 62 -13.61 0.87 -2.96
N GLY A 63 -12.63 1.58 -3.53
CA GLY A 63 -12.56 1.85 -4.97
C GLY A 63 -11.85 0.76 -5.78
N ARG A 64 -11.35 -0.31 -5.16
CA ARG A 64 -10.47 -1.29 -5.80
C ARG A 64 -11.13 -1.92 -7.02
N GLN A 65 -12.31 -2.49 -6.85
CA GLN A 65 -12.98 -3.23 -7.92
C GLN A 65 -13.24 -2.33 -9.14
N ARG A 66 -13.80 -1.14 -8.90
CA ARG A 66 -14.04 -0.14 -9.96
C ARG A 66 -12.75 0.25 -10.70
N ARG A 67 -11.64 0.45 -9.97
CA ARG A 67 -10.34 0.77 -10.57
C ARG A 67 -9.81 -0.38 -11.42
N VAL A 68 -9.90 -1.61 -10.93
CA VAL A 68 -9.46 -2.80 -11.66
C VAL A 68 -10.28 -2.98 -12.93
N GLU A 69 -11.60 -2.86 -12.85
CA GLU A 69 -12.50 -2.93 -14.01
C GLU A 69 -12.21 -1.82 -15.02
N ALA A 70 -12.02 -0.58 -14.56
CA ALA A 70 -11.69 0.53 -15.45
C ALA A 70 -10.33 0.34 -16.15
N ALA A 71 -9.33 -0.21 -15.44
CA ALA A 71 -8.03 -0.53 -16.01
C ALA A 71 -8.11 -1.64 -17.05
N LEU A 72 -8.77 -2.76 -16.73
CA LEU A 72 -8.94 -3.88 -17.66
C LEU A 72 -9.82 -3.52 -18.86
N GLY A 73 -10.80 -2.65 -18.66
CA GLY A 73 -11.65 -2.10 -19.73
C GLY A 73 -11.00 -0.99 -20.55
N GLY A 74 -9.76 -0.60 -20.26
CA GLY A 74 -9.04 0.45 -21.00
C GLY A 74 -9.60 1.87 -20.83
N THR A 75 -10.42 2.10 -19.80
CA THR A 75 -11.05 3.41 -19.51
C THR A 75 -10.30 4.21 -18.45
N LEU A 76 -9.40 3.56 -17.71
CA LEU A 76 -8.46 4.20 -16.81
C LEU A 76 -7.15 4.46 -17.55
N ALA A 77 -6.66 5.70 -17.52
CA ALA A 77 -5.31 6.01 -18.01
C ALA A 77 -4.27 5.28 -17.15
N THR A 78 -3.55 4.34 -17.76
CA THR A 78 -2.47 3.58 -17.12
C THR A 78 -1.12 4.03 -17.68
N VAL A 79 -0.07 3.70 -16.95
CA VAL A 79 1.33 3.88 -17.36
C VAL A 79 2.04 2.56 -17.15
N ALA A 80 2.98 2.21 -18.04
CA ALA A 80 3.77 1.01 -17.84
C ALA A 80 4.61 1.18 -16.55
N VAL A 81 4.78 0.08 -15.82
CA VAL A 81 5.61 0.09 -14.59
C VAL A 81 7.01 0.60 -14.91
N GLN A 82 7.57 0.21 -16.06
CA GLN A 82 8.88 0.67 -16.49
C GLN A 82 8.96 2.19 -16.65
N ASP A 83 7.98 2.80 -17.33
CA ASP A 83 7.92 4.26 -17.50
C ASP A 83 7.80 4.98 -16.15
N MET A 84 7.03 4.41 -15.21
CA MET A 84 6.93 4.94 -13.86
C MET A 84 8.29 4.90 -13.14
N LEU A 85 9.01 3.77 -13.24
CA LEU A 85 10.34 3.61 -12.63
C LEU A 85 11.35 4.59 -13.25
N ASP A 86 11.31 4.77 -14.57
CA ASP A 86 12.21 5.69 -15.26
C ASP A 86 11.97 7.15 -14.86
N ARG A 87 10.69 7.54 -14.68
CA ARG A 87 10.34 8.86 -14.13
C ARG A 87 10.86 9.05 -12.71
N ARG A 88 10.77 8.02 -11.85
CA ARG A 88 11.30 8.09 -10.48
C ARG A 88 12.82 8.25 -10.47
N ARG A 89 13.54 7.48 -11.30
CA ARG A 89 15.00 7.60 -11.46
C ARG A 89 15.40 8.98 -11.96
N ALA A 90 14.73 9.50 -12.98
CA ALA A 90 14.97 10.84 -13.51
C ALA A 90 14.74 11.94 -12.46
N ALA A 91 13.83 11.71 -11.51
CA ALA A 91 13.57 12.59 -10.38
C ALA A 91 14.50 12.37 -9.17
N GLY A 92 15.48 11.46 -9.26
CA GLY A 92 16.37 11.11 -8.15
C GLY A 92 15.70 10.40 -6.98
N LEU A 93 14.52 9.79 -7.21
CA LEU A 93 13.78 9.06 -6.18
C LEU A 93 14.23 7.59 -6.11
N PRO A 94 14.26 6.98 -4.91
CA PRO A 94 14.56 5.55 -4.75
C PRO A 94 13.58 4.66 -5.51
N VAL A 95 14.09 3.58 -6.09
CA VAL A 95 13.34 2.56 -6.87
C VAL A 95 13.65 1.12 -6.41
N GLU A 96 14.43 0.97 -5.35
CA GLU A 96 14.73 -0.33 -4.71
C GLU A 96 13.57 -0.83 -3.86
#